data_AF-A0A496RBM7-F1
#
_entry.id   AF-A0A496RBM7-F1
#
_cell.length_a   1.000
_cell.length_b   1.000
_cell.length_c   1.000
_cell.angle_alpha   90.00
_cell.angle_beta   90.00
_cell.angle_gamma   90.00
#
_symmetry.space_group_name_H-M   'P 1'
#
loop_
_entity.id
_entity.type
_entity.pdbx_description
1 polymer ?
#
loop_
_entity_poly.entity_id
_entity_poly.type
_entity_poly.pdbx_seq_one_letter_code
_entity_poly.pdbx_strand_id
1 'polypeptide(L)'
;MRVIMGKIKTNIVKTVNRIHLAAVYSAMAFLVGMAIITIINVFMRYVMNTGIRWAEEVAKLFMAWFTFIAMAIGVKQGLHISLHLLPRKLPSWIDRALILLKDLTTLTIAVVFFIYGIKLVGFTRTSIM
;
A
#
# COMPACT_ATOMS: atom_id res chain seq x y z
N MET A 1 10.06 39.53 2.16
CA MET A 1 8.86 38.67 1.95
C MET A 1 9.13 37.36 1.20
N ARG A 2 9.94 37.33 0.11
CA ARG A 2 10.26 36.08 -0.62
C ARG A 2 11.05 35.02 0.18
N VAL A 3 11.88 35.44 1.13
CA VAL A 3 12.75 34.52 1.91
C VAL A 3 11.97 33.69 2.94
N ILE A 4 10.92 34.25 3.55
CA ILE A 4 10.07 33.55 4.53
C ILE A 4 9.23 32.47 3.83
N MET A 5 8.70 32.79 2.64
CA MET A 5 7.95 31.86 1.79
C MET A 5 8.80 30.64 1.36
N GLY A 6 10.11 30.84 1.18
CA GLY A 6 11.07 29.78 0.86
C GLY A 6 11.22 28.77 2.01
N LYS A 7 11.46 29.24 3.24
CA LYS A 7 11.60 28.39 4.45
C LYS A 7 10.34 27.57 4.75
N ILE A 8 9.16 28.16 4.56
CA ILE A 8 7.88 27.47 4.79
C ILE A 8 7.73 26.29 3.81
N LYS A 9 7.98 26.51 2.51
CA LYS A 9 7.98 25.41 1.52
C LYS A 9 8.99 24.32 1.88
N THR A 10 10.18 24.68 2.37
CA THR A 10 11.21 23.67 2.71
C THR A 10 10.83 22.82 3.93
N ASN A 11 10.17 23.41 4.94
CA ASN A 11 9.75 22.67 6.13
C ASN A 11 8.58 21.73 5.83
N ILE A 12 7.60 22.15 5.03
CA ILE A 12 6.48 21.29 4.62
C ILE A 12 6.98 20.07 3.85
N VAL A 13 7.86 20.29 2.86
CA VAL A 13 8.44 19.19 2.06
C VAL A 13 9.24 18.23 2.93
N LYS A 14 10.03 18.74 3.89
CA LYS A 14 10.78 17.90 4.84
C LYS A 14 9.86 17.05 5.72
N THR A 15 8.76 17.62 6.22
CA THR A 15 7.81 16.88 7.06
C THR A 15 7.10 15.78 6.27
N VAL A 16 6.61 16.10 5.07
CA VAL A 16 5.98 15.12 4.18
C VAL A 16 6.95 13.99 3.82
N ASN A 17 8.24 14.30 3.61
CA ASN A 17 9.23 13.29 3.31
C ASN A 17 9.52 12.38 4.51
N ARG A 18 9.56 12.92 5.74
CA ARG A 18 9.73 12.10 6.95
C ARG A 18 8.55 11.15 7.17
N ILE A 19 7.32 11.62 6.99
CA ILE A 19 6.12 10.78 7.10
C ILE A 19 6.19 9.65 6.07
N HIS A 20 6.58 9.97 4.84
CA HIS A 20 6.73 8.95 3.80
C HIS A 20 7.79 7.90 4.15
N LEU A 21 8.97 8.33 4.62
CA LEU A 21 10.03 7.41 5.03
C LEU A 21 9.59 6.52 6.20
N ALA A 22 8.93 7.10 7.21
CA ALA A 22 8.38 6.34 8.32
C ALA A 22 7.37 5.27 7.87
N ALA A 23 6.49 5.61 6.92
CA ALA A 23 5.55 4.67 6.32
C ALA A 23 6.27 3.54 5.54
N VAL A 24 7.34 3.86 4.81
CA VAL A 24 8.12 2.83 4.09
C VAL A 24 8.79 1.87 5.08
N TYR A 25 9.43 2.39 6.14
CA TYR A 25 10.06 1.54 7.15
C TYR A 25 9.06 0.68 7.93
N SER A 26 7.87 1.22 8.24
CA SER A 26 6.83 0.43 8.91
C SER A 26 6.29 -0.68 8.01
N ALA A 27 6.04 -0.42 6.73
CA ALA A 27 5.65 -1.44 5.77
C ALA A 27 6.69 -2.56 5.66
N MET A 28 7.98 -2.20 5.57
CA MET A 28 9.07 -3.17 5.55
C MET A 28 9.10 -4.03 6.83
N ALA A 29 8.91 -3.42 7.99
CA ALA A 29 8.86 -4.14 9.26
C ALA A 29 7.70 -5.14 9.33
N PHE A 30 6.50 -4.77 8.87
CA PHE A 30 5.35 -5.68 8.82
C PHE A 30 5.58 -6.83 7.83
N LEU A 31 6.15 -6.55 6.65
CA LEU A 31 6.45 -7.58 5.65
C LEU A 31 7.47 -8.59 6.19
N VAL A 32 8.58 -8.11 6.75
CA VAL A 32 9.63 -8.97 7.32
C VAL A 32 9.10 -9.74 8.52
N GLY A 33 8.35 -9.09 9.41
CA GLY A 33 7.71 -9.75 10.55
C GLY A 33 6.77 -10.87 10.13
N MET A 34 5.95 -10.63 9.09
CA MET A 34 5.04 -11.63 8.54
C MET A 34 5.83 -12.83 7.97
N ALA A 35 6.88 -12.57 7.20
CA ALA A 35 7.71 -13.61 6.61
C ALA A 35 8.42 -14.47 7.67
N ILE A 36 8.96 -13.85 8.72
CA ILE A 36 9.61 -14.58 9.81
C ILE A 36 8.62 -15.49 10.53
N ILE A 37 7.44 -14.96 10.89
CA ILE A 37 6.41 -15.74 11.59
C ILE A 37 5.92 -16.90 10.74
N THR A 38 5.69 -16.70 9.44
CA THR A 38 5.24 -17.78 8.54
C THR A 38 6.33 -18.83 8.35
N ILE A 39 7.60 -18.45 8.20
CA ILE A 39 8.73 -19.39 8.10
C ILE A 39 8.84 -20.23 9.39
N ILE A 40 8.79 -19.60 10.57
CA ILE A 40 8.84 -20.32 11.85
C ILE A 40 7.66 -21.28 11.98
N ASN A 41 6.46 -20.84 11.61
CA ASN A 41 5.26 -21.68 11.70
C ASN A 41 5.34 -22.88 10.75
N VAL A 42 5.83 -22.69 9.53
CA VAL A 42 6.08 -23.77 8.56
C VAL A 42 7.11 -24.75 9.13
N PHE A 43 8.24 -24.25 9.64
CA PHE A 43 9.27 -25.10 10.24
C PHE A 43 8.73 -25.92 11.41
N MET A 44 8.03 -25.29 12.36
CA MET A 44 7.45 -25.97 13.51
C MET A 44 6.42 -27.03 13.10
N ARG A 45 5.58 -26.74 12.12
CA ARG A 45 4.56 -27.67 11.64
C ARG A 45 5.14 -28.89 10.94
N TYR A 46 6.16 -28.71 10.09
CA TYR A 46 6.71 -29.80 9.29
C TYR A 46 7.86 -30.56 9.96
N VAL A 47 8.63 -29.91 10.85
CA VAL A 47 9.79 -30.51 11.51
C VAL A 47 9.46 -30.94 12.94
N MET A 48 8.84 -30.05 13.73
CA MET A 48 8.53 -30.33 15.14
C MET A 48 7.14 -30.95 15.34
N ASN A 49 6.37 -31.14 14.27
CA ASN A 49 4.99 -31.65 14.26
C ASN A 49 4.06 -30.95 15.28
N THR A 50 4.40 -29.71 15.63
CA THR A 50 3.67 -28.87 16.59
C THR A 50 3.45 -27.52 15.91
N GLY A 51 2.22 -27.02 15.87
CA GLY A 51 1.89 -25.78 15.15
C GLY A 51 1.67 -24.61 16.11
N ILE A 52 2.12 -23.40 15.75
CA ILE A 52 1.80 -22.19 16.51
C ILE A 52 0.39 -21.74 16.11
N ARG A 53 -0.59 -21.92 17.01
CA ARG A 53 -2.00 -21.60 16.73
C ARG A 53 -2.23 -20.12 16.37
N TRP A 54 -1.50 -19.21 16.99
CA TRP A 54 -1.66 -17.76 16.79
C TRP A 54 -0.85 -17.21 15.62
N ALA A 55 0.11 -17.96 15.07
CA ALA A 55 1.00 -17.45 14.01
C ALA A 55 0.23 -17.06 12.75
N GLU A 56 -0.82 -17.80 12.42
CA GLU A 56 -1.65 -17.50 11.25
C GLU A 56 -2.44 -16.20 11.42
N GLU A 57 -3.00 -15.97 12.61
CA GLU A 57 -3.75 -14.74 12.92
C GLU A 57 -2.84 -13.51 12.90
N VAL A 58 -1.64 -13.61 13.50
CA VAL A 58 -0.67 -12.50 13.50
C VAL A 58 -0.13 -12.21 12.11
N ALA A 59 0.12 -13.24 11.30
CA ALA A 59 0.51 -13.06 9.90
C ALA A 59 -0.58 -12.33 9.10
N LYS A 60 -1.86 -12.69 9.30
CA LYS A 60 -3.02 -12.02 8.67
C LYS A 60 -3.13 -10.55 9.10
N LEU A 61 -2.88 -10.24 10.37
CA LEU A 61 -2.85 -8.86 10.86
C LEU A 61 -1.72 -8.05 10.23
N PHE A 62 -0.50 -8.60 10.20
CA PHE A 62 0.65 -7.92 9.57
C PHE A 62 0.45 -7.70 8.07
N MET A 63 -0.13 -8.68 7.37
CA MET A 63 -0.51 -8.55 5.97
C MET A 63 -1.46 -7.37 5.77
N ALA A 64 -2.53 -7.26 6.57
CA ALA A 64 -3.49 -6.16 6.45
C ALA A 64 -2.84 -4.78 6.62
N TRP A 65 -2.03 -4.60 7.67
CA TRP A 65 -1.31 -3.34 7.92
C TRP A 65 -0.31 -3.02 6.81
N PHE A 66 0.46 -4.01 6.37
CA PHE A 66 1.37 -3.88 5.24
C PHE A 66 0.62 -3.43 3.97
N THR A 67 -0.50 -4.08 3.62
CA THR A 67 -1.26 -3.77 2.40
C THR A 67 -1.77 -2.34 2.39
N PHE A 68 -2.32 -1.83 3.50
CA PHE A 68 -2.81 -0.45 3.55
C PHE A 68 -1.68 0.57 3.37
N ILE A 69 -0.53 0.36 4.03
CA ILE A 69 0.61 1.27 3.92
C ILE A 69 1.24 1.18 2.52
N ALA A 70 1.43 -0.04 2.01
CA ALA A 70 1.98 -0.30 0.68
C ALA A 70 1.11 0.31 -0.42
N MET A 71 -0.23 0.24 -0.30
CA MET A 71 -1.15 0.87 -1.25
C MET A 71 -1.00 2.39 -1.28
N ALA A 72 -0.94 3.04 -0.11
CA ALA A 72 -0.72 4.50 -0.03
C ALA A 72 0.62 4.93 -0.67
N ILE A 73 1.68 4.16 -0.44
CA ILE A 73 2.99 4.37 -1.06
C ILE A 73 2.94 4.13 -2.57
N GLY A 74 2.26 3.07 -3.00
CA GLY A 74 2.13 2.67 -4.40
C GLY A 74 1.46 3.72 -5.27
N VAL A 75 0.37 4.33 -4.77
CA VAL A 75 -0.31 5.44 -5.44
C VAL A 75 0.61 6.65 -5.58
N LYS A 76 1.35 7.01 -4.52
CA LYS A 76 2.29 8.15 -4.56
C LYS A 76 3.42 7.94 -5.57
N GLN A 77 3.95 6.73 -5.68
CA GLN A 77 5.05 6.41 -6.59
C GLN A 77 4.59 6.13 -8.02
N GLY A 78 3.27 6.08 -8.28
CA GLY A 78 2.74 5.70 -9.59
C GLY A 78 3.13 4.28 -10.00
N LEU A 79 3.30 3.37 -9.02
CA LEU A 79 3.75 1.99 -9.24
C LEU A 79 2.71 1.10 -9.95
N HIS A 80 1.51 1.62 -10.23
CA HIS A 80 0.62 1.00 -11.22
C HIS A 80 1.35 0.98 -12.55
N ILE A 81 1.80 -0.21 -12.95
CA ILE A 81 2.66 -0.49 -14.10
C ILE A 81 2.25 0.40 -15.28
N SER A 82 2.94 1.52 -15.43
CA SER A 82 2.78 2.44 -16.55
C SER A 82 3.70 1.90 -17.63
N LEU A 83 3.22 0.89 -18.33
CA LEU A 83 3.89 0.32 -19.49
C LEU A 83 4.05 1.44 -20.53
N HIS A 84 5.24 2.04 -20.63
CA HIS A 84 5.65 2.89 -21.75
C HIS A 84 5.86 2.01 -23.00
N LEU A 85 4.82 1.28 -23.41
CA LEU A 85 4.80 0.48 -24.64
C LEU A 85 4.73 1.36 -25.89
N LEU A 86 4.44 2.64 -25.71
CA LEU A 86 4.12 3.58 -26.77
C LEU A 86 5.35 4.46 -27.10
N PRO A 87 5.83 4.49 -28.35
CA PRO A 87 7.07 5.17 -28.72
C PRO A 87 6.99 6.68 -28.47
N ARG A 88 8.10 7.26 -27.99
CA ARG A 88 8.31 8.65 -27.54
C ARG A 88 7.88 9.80 -28.48
N LYS A 89 7.32 9.50 -29.67
CA LYS A 89 6.87 10.44 -30.71
C LYS A 89 5.33 10.50 -30.85
N LEU A 90 4.58 10.23 -29.78
CA LEU A 90 3.13 10.35 -29.84
C LEU A 90 2.70 11.82 -29.74
N PRO A 91 1.64 12.21 -30.46
CA PRO A 91 1.06 13.53 -30.32
C PRO A 91 0.52 13.73 -28.90
N SER A 92 0.68 14.94 -28.36
CA SER A 92 0.42 15.30 -26.95
C SER A 92 -1.03 15.12 -26.47
N TRP A 93 -1.97 14.81 -27.38
CA TRP A 93 -3.35 14.47 -27.05
C TRP A 93 -3.49 13.00 -26.61
N ILE A 94 -2.71 12.09 -27.20
CA ILE A 94 -2.76 10.65 -26.86
C ILE A 94 -2.14 10.43 -25.48
N ASP A 95 -1.00 11.08 -25.20
CA ASP A 95 -0.34 11.00 -23.90
C ASP A 95 -1.26 11.48 -22.76
N ARG A 96 -1.97 12.59 -22.98
CA ARG A 96 -2.99 13.08 -22.04
C ARG A 96 -4.16 12.12 -21.86
N ALA A 97 -4.64 11.50 -22.94
CA ALA A 97 -5.71 10.50 -22.85
C ALA A 97 -5.27 9.25 -22.08
N LEU A 98 -4.04 8.77 -22.26
CA LEU A 98 -3.50 7.63 -21.51
C LEU A 98 -3.33 7.96 -20.02
N ILE A 99 -2.83 9.14 -19.67
CA ILE A 99 -2.73 9.57 -18.27
C ILE A 99 -4.11 9.62 -17.62
N LEU A 100 -5.10 10.20 -18.31
CA LEU A 100 -6.47 10.27 -17.84
C LEU A 100 -7.06 8.87 -17.63
N LEU A 101 -6.82 7.94 -18.57
CA LEU A 101 -7.29 6.56 -18.46
C LEU A 101 -6.65 5.83 -17.27
N LYS A 102 -5.33 5.99 -17.08
CA LYS A 102 -4.59 5.44 -15.94
C LYS A 102 -5.14 5.98 -14.61
N ASP A 103 -5.38 7.28 -14.52
CA ASP A 103 -5.94 7.91 -13.33
C ASP A 103 -7.39 7.44 -13.08
N LEU A 104 -8.20 7.34 -14.12
CA LEU A 104 -9.59 6.85 -14.02
C LEU A 104 -9.64 5.37 -13.58
N THR A 105 -8.75 4.54 -14.09
CA THR A 105 -8.63 3.13 -13.69
C THR A 105 -8.23 3.01 -12.22
N THR A 106 -7.24 3.80 -11.79
CA THR A 106 -6.79 3.85 -10.40
C THR A 106 -7.91 4.30 -9.47
N LEU A 107 -8.65 5.36 -9.85
CA LEU A 107 -9.81 5.86 -9.12
C LEU A 107 -10.91 4.79 -9.01
N THR A 108 -11.21 4.10 -10.10
CA THR A 108 -12.23 3.04 -10.13
C THR A 108 -11.88 1.92 -9.16
N ILE A 109 -10.63 1.44 -9.19
CA ILE A 109 -10.15 0.42 -8.26
C ILE A 109 -10.27 0.91 -6.81
N ALA A 110 -9.84 2.15 -6.52
CA ALA A 110 -9.92 2.71 -5.17
C ALA A 110 -11.38 2.76 -4.64
N VAL A 111 -12.34 3.18 -5.48
CA VAL A 111 -13.77 3.22 -5.12
C VAL A 111 -14.31 1.82 -4.85
N VAL A 112 -13.96 0.84 -5.69
CA VAL A 112 -14.33 -0.57 -5.48
C VAL A 112 -13.82 -1.07 -4.14
N PHE A 113 -12.53 -0.90 -3.85
CA PHE A 113 -11.95 -1.29 -2.55
C PHE A 113 -12.64 -0.60 -1.37
N PHE A 114 -13.00 0.67 -1.51
CA PHE A 114 -13.70 1.41 -0.45
C PHE A 114 -15.10 0.84 -0.16
N ILE A 115 -15.90 0.57 -1.19
CA ILE A 115 -17.25 0.01 -1.06
C ILE A 115 -17.20 -1.40 -0.44
N TYR A 116 -16.32 -2.27 -0.95
CA TYR A 116 -16.16 -3.62 -0.40
C TYR A 116 -15.59 -3.60 1.01
N GLY A 117 -14.72 -2.64 1.34
CA GLY A 117 -14.24 -2.42 2.70
C GLY A 117 -15.38 -2.14 3.68
N ILE A 118 -16.31 -1.24 3.33
CA ILE A 118 -17.50 -0.94 4.16
C ILE A 118 -18.39 -2.18 4.29
N LYS A 119 -18.66 -2.89 3.19
CA LYS A 119 -19.45 -4.14 3.23
C LYS A 119 -18.81 -5.20 4.12
N LEU A 120 -17.49 -5.36 4.06
CA LEU A 120 -16.76 -6.33 4.86
C LEU A 120 -16.88 -6.01 6.36
N VAL A 121 -16.71 -4.74 6.75
CA VAL A 121 -16.90 -4.31 8.14
C VAL A 121 -18.35 -4.54 8.60
N GLY A 122 -19.33 -4.27 7.73
CA GLY A 122 -20.74 -4.56 8.00
C GLY A 122 -21.00 -6.05 8.23
N PHE A 123 -20.45 -6.91 7.36
CA PHE A 123 -20.59 -8.37 7.48
C PHE A 123 -19.97 -8.89 8.77
N THR A 124 -18.75 -8.47 9.10
CA THR A 124 -18.06 -8.86 10.35
C THR A 124 -18.85 -8.46 11.60
N ARG A 125 -19.50 -7.28 11.59
CA ARG A 125 -20.34 -6.83 12.72
C ARG A 125 -21.56 -7.74 12.91
N THR A 126 -22.16 -8.22 11.83
CA THR A 126 -23.35 -9.07 11.88
C THR A 126 -23.01 -10.53 12.21
N SER A 127 -21.82 -11.02 11.87
CA SER A 127 -21.43 -12.42 12.16
C SER A 127 -20.96 -12.67 13.60
N ILE A 128 -20.66 -11.61 14.36
CA ILE A 128 -20.18 -11.70 15.75
C ILE A 128 -21.33 -11.54 16.77
N MET A 129 -22.50 -11.04 16.33
CA MET A 129 -23.76 -11.02 17.11
C MET A 129 -24.67 -12.16 16.69
#